data_AF-W0DEG9-F1
#
_entry.id   AF-W0DEG9-F1
#
_cell.length_a   1.000
_cell.length_b   1.000
_cell.length_c   1.000
_cell.angle_alpha   90.00
_cell.angle_beta   90.00
_cell.angle_gamma   90.00
#
_symmetry.space_group_name_H-M   'P 1'
#
loop_
_entity.id
_entity.type
_entity.pdbx_description
1 polymer ?
#
loop_
_entity_poly.entity_id
_entity_poly.type
_entity_poly.pdbx_seq_one_letter_code
_entity_poly.pdbx_strand_id
1 'polypeptide(L)'
;MCDLENLYYHLRDELLRIYKEAETPFPKVKLTNLQSARLCGLANLAKLILYLERDGYLQISNKDQSFQDWEVQIEASILDFMLGS
;
A
#
# COMPACT_ATOMS: atom_id res chain seq x y z
N MET A 1 16.18 -14.38 -2.47
CA MET A 1 15.59 -13.51 -3.51
C MET A 1 14.20 -13.16 -3.02
N CYS A 2 13.83 -11.88 -2.95
CA CYS A 2 12.46 -11.50 -2.58
C CYS A 2 11.50 -11.92 -3.70
N ASP A 3 10.38 -12.52 -3.32
CA ASP A 3 9.27 -12.78 -4.22
C ASP A 3 8.36 -11.56 -4.24
N LEU A 4 8.53 -10.72 -5.27
CA LEU A 4 7.77 -9.48 -5.43
C LEU A 4 6.30 -9.71 -5.79
N GLU A 5 5.99 -10.82 -6.46
CA GLU A 5 4.60 -11.17 -6.79
C GLU A 5 3.84 -11.49 -5.51
N ASN A 6 4.40 -12.34 -4.66
CA ASN A 6 3.80 -12.63 -3.35
C ASN A 6 3.69 -11.37 -2.47
N LEU A 7 4.72 -10.50 -2.46
CA LEU A 7 4.63 -9.21 -1.76
C LEU A 7 3.46 -8.36 -2.28
N TYR A 8 3.26 -8.31 -3.60
CA TYR A 8 2.17 -7.57 -4.22
C TYR A 8 0.80 -8.12 -3.83
N TYR A 9 0.60 -9.45 -3.89
CA TYR A 9 -0.66 -10.08 -3.49
C TYR A 9 -1.00 -9.81 -2.02
N HIS A 10 -0.03 -9.96 -1.12
CA HIS A 10 -0.22 -9.68 0.30
C HIS A 10 -0.50 -8.21 0.57
N LEU A 11 0.21 -7.31 -0.11
CA LEU A 11 -0.02 -5.87 0.00
C LEU A 11 -1.43 -5.49 -0.46
N ARG A 12 -1.86 -6.01 -1.60
CA ARG A 12 -3.20 -5.80 -2.15
C ARG A 12 -4.28 -6.20 -1.16
N ASP A 13 -4.19 -7.42 -0.64
CA ASP A 13 -5.18 -7.95 0.30
C ASP A 13 -5.18 -7.17 1.63
N GLU A 14 -3.99 -6.75 2.09
CA GLU A 14 -3.83 -5.90 3.27
C GLU A 14 -4.49 -4.53 3.08
N LEU A 15 -4.23 -3.84 1.95
CA LEU A 15 -4.80 -2.53 1.65
C LEU A 15 -6.32 -2.60 1.48
N LEU A 16 -6.83 -3.63 0.79
CA LEU A 16 -8.27 -3.88 0.65
C LEU A 16 -8.95 -4.09 2.01
N ARG A 17 -8.30 -4.83 2.91
CA ARG A 17 -8.82 -5.05 4.27
C ARG A 17 -8.86 -3.74 5.05
N ILE A 18 -7.76 -2.97 5.06
CA ILE A 18 -7.70 -1.66 5.73
C ILE A 18 -8.80 -0.75 5.22
N TYR A 19 -9.01 -0.71 3.90
CA TYR A 19 -10.06 0.11 3.29
C TYR A 19 -11.47 -0.30 3.73
N LYS A 20 -11.77 -1.60 3.75
CA LYS A 20 -13.10 -2.13 4.13
C LYS A 20 -13.42 -1.93 5.61
N GLU A 21 -12.41 -2.01 6.48
CA GLU A 21 -12.55 -1.89 7.93
C GLU A 21 -12.49 -0.44 8.41
N ALA A 22 -12.07 0.50 7.56
CA ALA A 22 -11.95 1.90 7.92
C ALA A 22 -13.31 2.58 8.10
N GLU A 23 -13.42 3.42 9.13
CA GLU A 23 -14.56 4.30 9.35
C GLU A 23 -14.55 5.55 8.45
N THR A 24 -13.42 5.80 7.77
CA THR A 24 -13.22 6.96 6.91
C THR A 24 -13.14 6.56 5.44
N PRO A 25 -13.58 7.42 4.51
CA PRO A 25 -13.59 7.11 3.08
C PRO A 25 -12.19 7.02 2.46
N PHE A 26 -11.18 7.63 3.09
CA PHE A 26 -9.80 7.67 2.63
C PHE A 26 -8.86 7.36 3.82
N PRO A 27 -8.75 6.09 4.22
CA PRO A 27 -7.92 5.73 5.36
C PRO A 27 -6.45 5.99 5.07
N LYS A 28 -5.72 6.38 6.12
CA LYS A 28 -4.29 6.66 6.07
C LYS A 28 -3.54 5.70 6.98
N VAL A 29 -2.42 5.18 6.50
CA VAL A 29 -1.55 4.26 7.24
C VAL A 29 -0.09 4.61 6.99
N LYS A 30 0.74 4.56 8.03
CA LYS A 30 2.19 4.69 7.86
C LYS A 30 2.74 3.48 7.14
N LEU A 31 3.69 3.69 6.22
CA LEU A 31 4.35 2.60 5.48
C LEU A 31 4.89 1.50 6.43
N THR A 32 5.47 1.93 7.56
CA THR A 32 6.05 1.05 8.59
C THR A 32 5.02 0.20 9.34
N ASN A 33 3.73 0.57 9.29
CA ASN A 33 2.66 -0.18 9.94
C ASN A 33 2.09 -1.29 9.03
N LEU A 34 2.43 -1.31 7.74
CA LEU A 34 2.01 -2.36 6.81
C LEU A 34 2.78 -3.65 7.10
N GLN A 35 2.04 -4.72 7.39
CA GLN A 35 2.58 -6.03 7.73
C GLN A 35 3.30 -6.67 6.54
N SER A 36 2.93 -6.30 5.32
CA SER A 36 3.60 -6.72 4.08
C SER A 36 5.10 -6.40 4.07
N ALA A 37 5.56 -5.40 4.83
CA ALA A 37 6.98 -5.10 4.99
C ALA A 37 7.80 -6.28 5.53
N ARG A 38 7.19 -7.22 6.26
CA ARG A 38 7.86 -8.38 6.85
C ARG A 38 8.28 -9.44 5.84
N LEU A 39 7.69 -9.45 4.64
CA LEU A 39 7.98 -10.46 3.61
C LEU A 39 9.30 -10.18 2.88
N CYS A 40 9.49 -8.93 2.47
CA CYS A 40 10.58 -8.53 1.59
C CYS A 40 11.34 -7.29 2.04
N GLY A 41 11.03 -6.78 3.24
CA GLY A 41 11.59 -5.55 3.77
C GLY A 41 10.90 -4.29 3.27
N LEU A 42 11.08 -3.21 4.03
CA LEU A 42 10.41 -1.93 3.83
C LEU A 42 10.79 -1.26 2.49
N ALA A 43 12.01 -1.47 2.01
CA ALA A 43 12.47 -0.89 0.74
C ALA A 43 11.75 -1.49 -0.48
N ASN A 44 11.45 -2.80 -0.48
CA ASN A 44 10.70 -3.43 -1.57
C ASN A 44 9.22 -3.08 -1.49
N LEU A 45 8.67 -2.96 -0.26
CA LEU A 45 7.33 -2.45 -0.06
C LEU A 45 7.18 -1.02 -0.60
N ALA A 46 8.13 -0.12 -0.29
CA ALA A 46 8.11 1.25 -0.78
C ALA A 46 8.06 1.33 -2.32
N LYS A 47 8.78 0.46 -3.04
CA LYS A 47 8.72 0.38 -4.50
C LYS A 47 7.32 0.01 -5.02
N LEU A 48 6.66 -0.96 -4.39
CA LEU A 48 5.30 -1.35 -4.77
C LEU A 48 4.29 -0.25 -4.42
N ILE A 49 4.47 0.43 -3.30
CA ILE A 49 3.61 1.55 -2.92
C ILE A 49 3.71 2.70 -3.94
N LEU A 50 4.90 3.01 -4.44
CA LEU A 50 5.08 3.98 -5.54
C LEU A 50 4.43 3.50 -6.85
N TYR A 51 4.50 2.20 -7.14
CA TYR A 51 3.84 1.61 -8.31
C TYR A 51 2.31 1.78 -8.22
N LEU A 52 1.73 1.47 -7.05
CA LEU A 52 0.30 1.61 -6.79
C LEU A 52 -0.17 3.07 -6.76
N GLU A 53 0.66 3.98 -6.27
CA GLU A 53 0.40 5.43 -6.33
C GLU A 53 0.35 5.93 -7.78
N ARG A 54 1.30 5.50 -8.63
CA ARG A 54 1.30 5.83 -10.06
C ARG A 54 0.03 5.36 -10.76
N ASP A 55 -0.48 4.20 -10.37
CA ASP A 55 -1.71 3.62 -10.92
C ASP A 55 -2.98 4.22 -10.29
N GLY A 56 -2.84 5.15 -9.34
CA GLY A 56 -3.94 5.91 -8.75
C GLY A 56 -4.68 5.20 -7.61
N TYR A 57 -4.15 4.09 -7.10
CA TYR A 57 -4.73 3.34 -5.98
C TYR A 57 -4.40 3.94 -4.62
N LEU A 58 -3.31 4.70 -4.55
CA LEU A 58 -2.78 5.27 -3.32
C LEU A 58 -2.36 6.72 -3.55
N GLN A 59 -2.30 7.51 -2.48
CA GLN A 59 -1.58 8.78 -2.43
C GLN A 59 -0.55 8.75 -1.30
N ILE A 60 0.67 9.19 -1.57
CA ILE A 60 1.73 9.23 -0.56
C ILE A 60 1.94 10.68 -0.08
N SER A 61 1.84 10.88 1.23
CA SER A 61 2.22 12.13 1.89
C SER A 61 3.66 12.06 2.42
N ASN A 62 4.31 13.22 2.55
CA ASN A 62 5.70 13.37 3.06
C ASN A 62 6.77 12.69 2.18
N LYS A 63 6.60 12.68 0.84
CA LYS A 63 7.54 12.04 -0.10
C LYS A 63 8.93 12.68 -0.13
N ASP A 64 9.05 13.89 0.38
CA ASP A 64 10.31 14.62 0.59
C ASP A 64 11.14 14.07 1.76
N GLN A 65 10.54 13.22 2.61
CA GLN A 65 11.19 12.59 3.76
C GLN A 65 11.62 11.15 3.45
N SER A 66 12.28 10.52 4.42
CA SER A 66 12.60 9.09 4.39
C SER A 66 11.33 8.26 4.18
N PHE A 67 11.42 7.19 3.39
CA PHE A 67 10.27 6.30 3.15
C PHE A 67 9.71 5.66 4.42
N GLN A 68 10.47 5.67 5.52
CA GLN A 68 10.02 5.22 6.84
C GLN A 68 8.92 6.12 7.43
N ASP A 69 8.86 7.38 7.00
CA ASP A 69 7.94 8.41 7.49
C ASP A 69 6.77 8.67 6.53
N TRP A 70 6.70 7.94 5.42
CA TRP A 70 5.63 8.07 4.45
C TRP A 70 4.28 7.63 5.03
N GLU A 71 3.27 8.45 4.77
CA GLU A 71 1.87 8.11 5.02
C GLU A 71 1.19 7.77 3.69
N VAL A 72 0.56 6.61 3.67
CA VAL A 72 -0.15 6.06 2.52
C VAL A 72 -1.64 6.27 2.75
N GLN A 73 -2.25 7.14 1.96
CA GLN A 73 -3.69 7.24 1.83
C GLN A 73 -4.17 6.22 0.80
N ILE A 74 -5.21 5.46 1.15
CA ILE A 74 -5.81 4.46 0.26
C ILE A 74 -7.00 5.08 -0.47
N GLU A 75 -6.96 5.08 -1.79
CA GLU A 75 -8.01 5.64 -2.65
C GLU A 75 -9.12 4.62 -2.92
N ALA A 76 -10.32 5.09 -3.26
CA ALA A 76 -11.47 4.22 -3.55
C ALA A 76 -11.25 3.30 -4.76
N SER A 77 -10.37 3.68 -5.68
CA SER A 77 -9.92 2.87 -6.82
C SER A 77 -9.31 1.53 -6.39
N ILE A 78 -8.87 1.39 -5.13
CA ILE A 78 -8.39 0.10 -4.59
C ILE A 78 -9.43 -1.02 -4.74
N LEU A 79 -10.71 -0.68 -4.80
CA LEU A 79 -11.81 -1.63 -4.97
C LEU A 79 -11.80 -2.33 -6.34
N ASP A 80 -11.13 -1.76 -7.34
CA ASP A 80 -10.97 -2.37 -8.67
C ASP A 80 -10.22 -3.70 -8.60
N PHE A 81 -9.41 -3.90 -7.56
CA PHE A 81 -8.76 -5.18 -7.27
C PHE A 81 -9.73 -6.31 -6.92
N MET A 82 -10.96 -6.01 -6.50
CA MET A 82 -11.98 -7.03 -6.28
C MET A 82 -12.65 -7.49 -7.57
N LEU A 83 -12.64 -6.65 -8.60
CA LEU A 83 -13.38 -6.87 -9.84
C LEU A 83 -12.55 -7.61 -10.90
N GLY A 84 -11.27 -7.87 -10.63
CA GLY A 84 -10.38 -8.57 -11.55
C GLY A 84 -10.12 -7.72 -12.79
N SER A 85 -9.19 -6.77 -12.67
CA SER A 85 -8.55 -6.13 -13.83
C SER A 85 -7.52 -7.05 -14.46
#